data_AF-A0AAJ0A5K5-F1
#
_entry.id   AF-A0AAJ0A5K5-F1
#
_cell.length_a   1.000
_cell.length_b   1.000
_cell.length_c   1.000
_cell.angle_alpha   90.00
_cell.angle_beta   90.00
_cell.angle_gamma   90.00
#
_symmetry.space_group_name_H-M   'P 1'
#
loop_
_entity.id
_entity.type
_entity.pdbx_description
1 polymer ?
#
loop_
_entity_poly.entity_id
_entity_poly.type
_entity_poly.pdbx_seq_one_letter_code
_entity_poly.pdbx_strand_id
1 'polypeptide(L)'
;MQDTGRGPKNDCSTESNRRSKVLTSKWDSFVSALKNERFSGDKEELRVRLEACRGQLHFKLNYVTSRDTQDKLKDIIDLSTSSNTRLEDLQASVEQIRSSIQAPGLDEAIKGSLNSLLDIPEDKLDAVAQERVLNGLKFVEMNHRFDQVSEAHAETFKWMFSDEEDEKDFSIEEEKEQHDEGRRETRRRFLDWLSTGSGVFRFSAKLGAGESTLMELIINNPHVQDKLQQWAGDSRQLVLATHFFWQPGNSYLQKSFDGMCRALLYGAIVGRPELTRLLSLSHWNSAWSAPWKASKELIIHHTEVREALKLLVYHTKVNGSFRFCFFIDGLDEMEESTDFQHRHLAETLKEWSRHSSANIKFCVSSREYNIFLHISRKSRGSVCTT
;
A
#
# COMPACT_ATOMS: atom_id res chain seq x y z
N MET A 1 -78.42 8.56 -23.11
CA MET A 1 -79.58 8.34 -23.99
C MET A 1 -79.74 6.84 -24.15
N GLN A 2 -80.93 6.32 -23.76
CA GLN A 2 -81.61 5.09 -24.21
C GLN A 2 -80.77 3.81 -24.32
N ASP A 3 -80.84 2.85 -23.40
CA ASP A 3 -81.96 1.99 -22.93
C ASP A 3 -82.49 0.97 -23.96
N THR A 4 -82.67 -0.25 -23.46
CA THR A 4 -83.40 -1.44 -23.97
C THR A 4 -82.75 -2.27 -25.09
N GLY A 5 -82.73 -3.61 -25.06
CA GLY A 5 -83.25 -4.57 -24.07
C GLY A 5 -83.19 -6.02 -24.58
N ARG A 6 -83.33 -6.96 -23.63
CA ARG A 6 -83.83 -8.36 -23.70
C ARG A 6 -83.21 -9.30 -24.75
N GLY A 7 -82.64 -10.43 -24.34
CA GLY A 7 -83.37 -11.58 -23.81
C GLY A 7 -82.52 -12.87 -23.91
N PRO A 8 -83.00 -14.04 -23.46
CA PRO A 8 -82.36 -14.74 -22.34
C PRO A 8 -81.95 -16.21 -22.61
N LYS A 9 -81.36 -16.82 -21.57
CA LYS A 9 -81.40 -18.24 -21.15
C LYS A 9 -80.29 -19.23 -21.58
N ASN A 10 -79.75 -19.84 -20.52
CA ASN A 10 -79.52 -21.27 -20.25
C ASN A 10 -78.26 -21.97 -20.79
N ASP A 11 -77.38 -22.22 -19.81
CA ASP A 11 -76.65 -23.44 -19.46
C ASP A 11 -76.69 -24.70 -20.35
N CYS A 12 -75.54 -25.38 -20.25
CA CYS A 12 -75.30 -26.84 -20.26
C CYS A 12 -74.53 -27.39 -21.49
N SER A 13 -73.20 -27.44 -21.31
CA SER A 13 -72.29 -28.57 -21.59
C SER A 13 -72.67 -29.64 -22.63
N THR A 14 -71.77 -29.90 -23.59
CA THR A 14 -71.06 -31.19 -23.77
C THR A 14 -70.04 -31.18 -24.93
N GLU A 15 -68.77 -31.18 -24.56
CA GLU A 15 -67.72 -32.15 -24.92
C GLU A 15 -67.70 -32.86 -26.31
N SER A 16 -66.70 -32.48 -27.12
CA SER A 16 -65.72 -33.29 -27.89
C SER A 16 -65.29 -32.47 -29.12
N ASN A 17 -64.02 -32.33 -29.51
CA ASN A 17 -63.11 -33.39 -29.88
C ASN A 17 -61.68 -32.80 -30.06
N ARG A 18 -60.67 -33.47 -29.47
CA ARG A 18 -59.24 -33.25 -29.75
C ARG A 18 -58.94 -33.58 -31.22
N ARG A 19 -58.23 -32.71 -31.94
CA ARG A 19 -57.07 -33.06 -32.81
C ARG A 19 -56.58 -31.85 -33.61
N SER A 20 -55.31 -31.96 -34.02
CA SER A 20 -54.56 -31.14 -34.99
C SER A 20 -54.04 -29.76 -34.56
N LYS A 21 -53.01 -29.72 -33.70
CA LYS A 21 -52.02 -28.61 -33.71
C LYS A 21 -50.54 -29.00 -33.42
N VAL A 22 -50.16 -30.29 -33.50
CA VAL A 22 -48.82 -30.74 -33.02
C VAL A 22 -47.93 -31.42 -34.08
N LEU A 23 -48.32 -31.50 -35.36
CA LEU A 23 -47.57 -32.33 -36.33
C LEU A 23 -46.55 -31.61 -37.22
N THR A 24 -46.52 -30.28 -37.30
CA THR A 24 -45.52 -29.55 -38.12
C THR A 24 -44.24 -29.18 -37.36
N SER A 25 -44.34 -28.86 -36.07
CA SER A 25 -43.18 -28.47 -35.25
C SER A 25 -42.13 -29.58 -35.05
N LYS A 26 -42.57 -30.85 -34.97
CA LYS A 26 -41.66 -31.97 -34.71
C LYS A 26 -40.89 -32.42 -35.95
N TRP A 27 -41.52 -32.36 -37.12
CA TRP A 27 -40.87 -32.71 -38.39
C TRP A 27 -39.84 -31.66 -38.81
N ASP A 28 -40.13 -30.37 -38.65
CA ASP A 28 -39.16 -29.31 -38.90
C ASP A 28 -37.99 -29.37 -37.89
N SER A 29 -38.26 -29.72 -36.63
CA SER A 29 -37.22 -29.97 -35.63
C SER A 29 -36.35 -31.19 -35.97
N PHE A 30 -36.94 -32.25 -36.54
CA PHE A 30 -36.22 -33.45 -36.95
C PHE A 30 -35.36 -33.19 -38.20
N VAL A 31 -35.90 -32.50 -39.21
CA VAL A 31 -35.14 -32.09 -40.40
C VAL A 31 -34.03 -31.11 -40.04
N SER A 32 -34.27 -30.20 -39.08
CA SER A 32 -33.24 -29.30 -38.55
C SER A 32 -32.16 -30.04 -37.78
N ALA A 33 -32.53 -31.05 -36.97
CA ALA A 33 -31.57 -31.90 -36.27
C ALA A 33 -30.70 -32.71 -37.25
N LEU A 34 -31.30 -33.27 -38.30
CA LEU A 34 -30.61 -34.09 -39.30
C LEU A 34 -29.71 -33.25 -40.21
N LYS A 35 -30.11 -32.00 -40.54
CA LYS A 35 -29.21 -31.02 -41.18
C LYS A 35 -28.08 -30.59 -40.26
N ASN A 36 -28.36 -30.33 -38.98
CA ASN A 36 -27.34 -29.95 -38.00
C ASN A 36 -26.33 -31.09 -37.80
N GLU A 37 -26.76 -32.35 -37.83
CA GLU A 37 -25.89 -33.52 -37.78
C GLU A 37 -25.05 -33.67 -39.06
N ARG A 38 -25.64 -33.44 -40.25
CA ARG A 38 -24.91 -33.49 -41.53
C ARG A 38 -23.84 -32.41 -41.68
N PHE A 39 -24.08 -31.20 -41.18
CA PHE A 39 -23.13 -30.08 -41.21
C PHE A 39 -22.33 -29.92 -39.90
N SER A 40 -22.51 -30.82 -38.94
CA SER A 40 -21.79 -30.77 -37.65
C SER A 40 -20.28 -30.95 -37.84
N GLY A 41 -19.88 -31.83 -38.76
CA GLY A 41 -18.48 -32.06 -39.12
C GLY A 41 -17.81 -30.81 -39.70
N ASP A 42 -18.43 -30.19 -40.71
CA ASP A 42 -17.91 -28.96 -41.31
C ASP A 42 -17.85 -27.79 -40.31
N LYS A 43 -18.84 -27.70 -39.42
CA LYS A 43 -18.89 -26.69 -38.35
C LYS A 43 -17.77 -26.92 -37.33
N GLU A 44 -17.50 -28.17 -36.97
CA GLU A 44 -16.41 -28.51 -36.05
C GLU A 44 -15.04 -28.26 -36.69
N GLU A 45 -14.89 -28.61 -37.98
CA GLU A 45 -13.66 -28.29 -38.73
C GLU A 45 -13.42 -26.77 -38.81
N LEU A 46 -14.46 -25.98 -39.11
CA LEU A 46 -14.35 -24.52 -39.09
C LEU A 46 -14.00 -23.99 -37.69
N ARG A 47 -14.54 -24.57 -36.61
CA ARG A 47 -14.19 -24.18 -35.24
C ARG A 47 -12.72 -24.47 -34.93
N VAL A 48 -12.23 -25.66 -35.27
CA VAL A 48 -10.83 -26.04 -35.07
C VAL A 48 -9.90 -25.10 -35.85
N ARG A 49 -10.25 -24.77 -37.11
CA ARG A 49 -9.46 -23.82 -37.92
C ARG A 49 -9.52 -22.40 -37.36
N LEU A 50 -10.65 -21.96 -36.83
CA LEU A 50 -10.80 -20.65 -36.20
C LEU A 50 -9.97 -20.57 -34.91
N GLU A 51 -9.97 -21.61 -34.08
CA GLU A 51 -9.15 -21.66 -32.87
C GLU A 51 -7.66 -21.70 -33.20
N ALA A 52 -7.25 -22.47 -34.22
CA ALA A 52 -5.87 -22.48 -34.69
C ALA A 52 -5.43 -21.10 -35.21
N CYS A 53 -6.29 -20.43 -35.98
CA CYS A 53 -6.04 -19.07 -36.48
C CYS A 53 -5.95 -18.04 -35.34
N ARG A 54 -6.87 -18.13 -34.37
CA ARG A 54 -6.87 -17.30 -33.16
C ARG A 54 -5.61 -17.53 -32.34
N GLY A 55 -5.16 -18.78 -32.18
CA GLY A 55 -3.91 -19.12 -31.50
C GLY A 55 -2.69 -18.52 -32.18
N GLN A 56 -2.61 -18.60 -33.51
CA GLN A 56 -1.52 -17.99 -34.29
C GLN A 56 -1.52 -16.45 -34.22
N LEU A 57 -2.70 -15.82 -34.29
CA LEU A 57 -2.83 -14.38 -34.12
C LEU A 57 -2.42 -13.93 -32.72
N HIS A 58 -2.86 -14.65 -31.68
CA HIS A 58 -2.49 -14.36 -30.30
C HIS A 58 -0.99 -14.53 -30.07
N PHE A 59 -0.38 -15.58 -30.63
CA PHE A 59 1.06 -15.78 -30.57
C PHE A 59 1.82 -14.64 -31.28
N LYS A 60 1.43 -14.28 -32.51
CA LYS A 60 2.06 -13.18 -33.25
C LYS A 60 1.88 -11.84 -32.55
N LEU A 61 0.69 -11.56 -32.01
CA LEU A 61 0.42 -10.34 -31.27
C LEU A 61 1.28 -10.27 -30.02
N ASN A 62 1.31 -11.33 -29.21
CA ASN A 62 2.13 -11.37 -28.00
C ASN A 62 3.63 -11.28 -28.33
N TYR A 63 4.08 -11.93 -29.39
CA TYR A 63 5.46 -11.85 -29.84
C TYR A 63 5.84 -10.41 -30.25
N VAL A 64 5.00 -9.76 -31.07
CA VAL A 64 5.24 -8.37 -31.51
C VAL A 64 5.16 -7.40 -30.33
N THR A 65 4.15 -7.51 -29.48
CA THR A 65 4.00 -6.67 -28.28
C THR A 65 5.18 -6.87 -27.33
N SER A 66 5.57 -8.12 -27.06
CA SER A 66 6.72 -8.41 -26.19
C SER A 66 8.02 -7.84 -26.75
N ARG A 67 8.21 -7.93 -28.07
CA ARG A 67 9.38 -7.38 -28.73
C ARG A 67 9.40 -5.85 -28.69
N ASP A 68 8.28 -5.20 -29.00
CA ASP A 68 8.12 -3.74 -28.91
C ASP A 68 8.36 -3.23 -27.48
N THR A 69 7.86 -3.95 -26.46
CA THR A 69 8.16 -3.60 -25.06
C THR A 69 9.64 -3.76 -24.72
N GLN A 70 10.30 -4.79 -25.26
CA GLN A 70 11.72 -5.06 -25.00
C GLN A 70 12.61 -4.02 -25.70
N ASP A 71 12.28 -3.63 -26.92
CA ASP A 71 12.99 -2.61 -27.69
C ASP A 71 12.86 -1.24 -26.98
N LYS A 72 11.65 -0.87 -26.53
CA LYS A 72 11.44 0.35 -25.73
C LYS A 72 12.19 0.33 -24.41
N LEU A 73 12.21 -0.80 -23.70
CA LEU A 73 13.00 -0.96 -22.47
C LEU A 73 14.50 -0.77 -22.75
N LYS A 74 15.00 -1.32 -23.85
CA LYS A 74 16.39 -1.17 -24.26
C LYS A 74 16.72 0.29 -24.57
N ASP A 75 15.87 0.98 -25.32
CA ASP A 75 16.05 2.40 -25.62
C ASP A 75 16.12 3.25 -24.34
N ILE A 76 15.26 2.96 -23.36
CA ILE A 76 15.28 3.65 -22.05
C ILE A 76 16.59 3.37 -21.29
N ILE A 77 17.08 2.12 -21.31
CA ILE A 77 18.36 1.75 -20.68
C ILE A 77 19.53 2.47 -21.38
N ASP A 78 19.54 2.51 -22.71
CA ASP A 78 20.60 3.15 -23.49
C ASP A 78 20.60 4.68 -23.28
N LEU A 79 19.42 5.31 -23.25
CA LEU A 79 19.24 6.73 -22.91
C LEU A 79 19.71 7.06 -21.48
N SER A 80 19.37 6.20 -20.51
CA SER A 80 19.81 6.35 -19.12
C SER A 80 21.32 6.22 -18.99
N THR A 81 21.91 5.22 -19.66
CA THR A 81 23.35 4.98 -19.67
C THR A 81 24.11 6.16 -20.29
N SER A 82 23.66 6.67 -21.44
CA SER A 82 24.30 7.82 -22.09
C SER A 82 24.13 9.12 -21.29
N SER A 83 23.03 9.28 -20.58
CA SER A 83 22.85 10.42 -19.67
C SER A 83 23.83 10.33 -18.51
N ASN A 84 23.99 9.15 -17.90
CA ASN A 84 24.94 8.92 -16.81
C ASN A 84 26.40 9.20 -17.22
N THR A 85 26.84 8.76 -18.40
CA THR A 85 28.22 9.00 -18.85
C THR A 85 28.52 10.49 -19.07
N ARG A 86 27.64 11.24 -19.75
CA ARG A 86 27.78 12.71 -19.91
C ARG A 86 27.85 13.41 -18.57
N LEU A 87 27.07 12.90 -17.63
CA LEU A 87 26.98 13.43 -16.29
C LEU A 87 28.27 13.14 -15.50
N GLU A 88 28.89 11.96 -15.65
CA GLU A 88 30.21 11.60 -15.09
C GLU A 88 31.34 12.44 -15.71
N ASP A 89 31.33 12.66 -17.03
CA ASP A 89 32.32 13.50 -17.73
C ASP A 89 32.29 14.95 -17.24
N LEU A 90 31.09 15.51 -17.06
CA LEU A 90 30.90 16.85 -16.52
C LEU A 90 31.46 16.95 -15.09
N GLN A 91 31.34 15.88 -14.32
CA GLN A 91 31.84 15.82 -12.95
C GLN A 91 33.37 15.69 -12.88
N ALA A 92 33.97 14.84 -13.71
CA ALA A 92 35.42 14.75 -13.84
C ALA A 92 36.00 16.13 -14.21
N SER A 93 35.31 16.85 -15.11
CA SER A 93 35.66 18.22 -15.48
C SER A 93 35.58 19.19 -14.28
N VAL A 94 34.54 19.10 -13.45
CA VAL A 94 34.40 19.92 -12.24
C VAL A 94 35.49 19.63 -11.21
N GLU A 95 35.85 18.36 -10.97
CA GLU A 95 36.94 18.04 -10.03
C GLU A 95 38.33 18.38 -10.57
N GLN A 96 38.51 18.31 -11.89
CA GLN A 96 39.71 18.81 -12.55
C GLN A 96 39.83 20.34 -12.38
N ILE A 97 38.73 21.07 -12.49
CA ILE A 97 38.69 22.52 -12.22
C ILE A 97 39.01 22.77 -10.72
N ARG A 98 38.42 22.01 -9.80
CA ARG A 98 38.64 22.13 -8.35
C ARG A 98 40.10 21.91 -7.96
N SER A 99 40.73 20.85 -8.47
CA SER A 99 42.16 20.57 -8.24
C SER A 99 43.07 21.62 -8.87
N SER A 100 42.71 22.17 -10.03
CA SER A 100 43.45 23.26 -10.69
C SER A 100 43.38 24.57 -9.90
N ILE A 101 42.26 24.86 -9.23
CA ILE A 101 42.09 26.04 -8.36
C ILE A 101 42.95 25.93 -7.08
N GLN A 102 43.18 24.72 -6.57
CA GLN A 102 44.04 24.50 -5.40
C GLN A 102 45.54 24.51 -5.71
N ALA A 103 45.94 24.59 -6.99
CA ALA A 103 47.35 24.68 -7.35
C ALA A 103 47.99 25.99 -6.85
N PRO A 104 49.25 25.95 -6.37
CA PRO A 104 49.95 27.15 -5.93
C PRO A 104 50.23 28.07 -7.14
N GLY A 105 49.68 29.30 -7.12
CA GLY A 105 49.91 30.31 -8.16
C GLY A 105 48.69 31.14 -8.59
N LEU A 106 47.46 30.74 -8.22
CA LEU A 106 46.25 31.51 -8.50
C LEU A 106 45.98 32.56 -7.40
N ASP A 107 45.57 33.76 -7.79
CA ASP A 107 45.22 34.85 -6.88
C ASP A 107 44.09 34.44 -5.91
N GLU A 108 44.22 34.78 -4.64
CA GLU A 108 43.29 34.34 -3.57
C GLU A 108 41.87 34.89 -3.78
N ALA A 109 41.72 36.06 -4.41
CA ALA A 109 40.40 36.61 -4.75
C ALA A 109 39.69 35.83 -5.88
N ILE A 110 40.47 35.34 -6.85
CA ILE A 110 39.98 34.51 -7.96
C ILE A 110 39.65 33.10 -7.45
N LYS A 111 40.48 32.55 -6.56
CA LYS A 111 40.17 31.29 -5.85
C LYS A 111 38.89 31.40 -5.04
N GLY A 112 38.71 32.48 -4.27
CA GLY A 112 37.49 32.71 -3.48
C GLY A 112 36.23 32.79 -4.35
N SER A 113 36.30 33.54 -5.46
CA SER A 113 35.17 33.67 -6.39
C SER A 113 34.84 32.36 -7.10
N LEU A 114 35.85 31.60 -7.57
CA LEU A 114 35.64 30.31 -8.23
C LEU A 114 35.16 29.23 -7.26
N ASN A 115 35.66 29.19 -6.03
CA ASN A 115 35.15 28.30 -5.00
C ASN A 115 33.68 28.61 -4.69
N SER A 116 33.29 29.89 -4.63
CA SER A 116 31.88 30.26 -4.43
C SER A 116 30.95 29.91 -5.60
N LEU A 117 31.49 29.81 -6.83
CA LEU A 117 30.75 29.40 -8.04
C LEU A 117 30.64 27.87 -8.18
N LEU A 118 31.57 27.13 -7.58
CA LEU A 118 31.65 25.67 -7.62
C LEU A 118 31.08 25.01 -6.36
N ASP A 119 30.92 25.77 -5.26
CA ASP A 119 30.20 25.31 -4.08
C ASP A 119 28.72 25.15 -4.45
N ILE A 120 28.31 23.89 -4.56
CA ILE A 120 26.90 23.54 -4.52
C ILE A 120 26.43 23.84 -3.08
N PRO A 121 25.34 24.63 -2.90
CA PRO A 121 24.80 24.90 -1.58
C PRO A 121 24.61 23.60 -0.78
N GLU A 122 24.95 23.63 0.51
CA GLU A 122 24.89 22.46 1.40
C GLU A 122 23.51 21.79 1.36
N ASP A 123 22.47 22.60 1.29
CA ASP A 123 21.06 22.25 1.14
C ASP A 123 20.73 21.47 -0.15
N LYS A 124 21.49 21.67 -1.24
CA LYS A 124 21.33 20.90 -2.48
C LYS A 124 22.04 19.55 -2.40
N LEU A 125 23.20 19.50 -1.76
CA LEU A 125 23.89 18.23 -1.48
C LEU A 125 23.07 17.36 -0.53
N ASP A 126 22.34 17.97 0.41
CA ASP A 126 21.42 17.27 1.31
C ASP A 126 20.32 16.55 0.57
N ALA A 127 19.68 17.26 -0.36
CA ALA A 127 18.61 16.70 -1.17
C ALA A 127 19.12 15.50 -2.00
N VAL A 128 20.32 15.62 -2.58
CA VAL A 128 20.93 14.53 -3.36
C VAL A 128 21.29 13.33 -2.48
N ALA A 129 21.89 13.57 -1.31
CA ALA A 129 22.23 12.51 -0.36
C ALA A 129 20.97 11.81 0.18
N GLN A 130 19.93 12.57 0.48
CA GLN A 130 18.64 12.06 0.89
C GLN A 130 18.02 11.17 -0.19
N GLU A 131 17.99 11.64 -1.43
CA GLU A 131 17.45 10.87 -2.55
C GLU A 131 18.19 9.54 -2.73
N ARG A 132 19.52 9.53 -2.59
CA ARG A 132 20.33 8.31 -2.64
C ARG A 132 19.98 7.32 -1.53
N VAL A 133 19.82 7.80 -0.31
CA VAL A 133 19.39 6.98 0.82
C VAL A 133 18.00 6.41 0.58
N LEU A 134 17.05 7.25 0.15
CA LEU A 134 15.69 6.82 -0.17
C LEU A 134 15.68 5.77 -1.28
N ASN A 135 16.48 5.94 -2.33
CA ASN A 135 16.61 4.97 -3.41
C ASN A 135 17.22 3.64 -2.93
N GLY A 136 18.21 3.68 -2.03
CA GLY A 136 18.78 2.48 -1.41
C GLY A 136 17.83 1.78 -0.43
N LEU A 137 16.84 2.49 0.11
CA LEU A 137 15.79 1.95 0.96
C LEU A 137 14.61 1.41 0.16
N LYS A 138 14.29 2.01 -0.99
CA LYS A 138 13.12 1.67 -1.80
C LYS A 138 13.22 0.26 -2.36
N PHE A 139 12.10 -0.44 -2.39
CA PHE A 139 11.92 -1.68 -3.16
C PHE A 139 10.63 -1.57 -3.99
N VAL A 140 10.58 -2.28 -5.12
CA VAL A 140 9.55 -2.09 -6.16
C VAL A 140 8.15 -2.24 -5.60
N GLU A 141 7.92 -3.23 -4.74
CA GLU A 141 6.60 -3.57 -4.25
C GLU A 141 6.23 -2.94 -2.89
N MET A 142 6.97 -1.90 -2.46
CA MET A 142 6.83 -1.28 -1.13
C MET A 142 5.42 -0.76 -0.85
N ASN A 143 4.79 -0.10 -1.82
CA ASN A 143 3.43 0.43 -1.70
C ASN A 143 2.39 -0.44 -2.42
N HIS A 144 2.81 -1.47 -3.14
CA HIS A 144 1.93 -2.24 -4.03
C HIS A 144 0.73 -2.83 -3.31
N ARG A 145 0.92 -3.33 -2.07
CA ARG A 145 -0.20 -3.85 -1.29
C ARG A 145 -1.17 -2.74 -0.86
N PHE A 146 -0.66 -1.60 -0.42
CA PHE A 146 -1.46 -0.43 -0.06
C PHE A 146 -2.31 0.03 -1.25
N ASP A 147 -1.69 0.19 -2.43
CA ASP A 147 -2.36 0.66 -3.65
C ASP A 147 -3.38 -0.36 -4.20
N GLN A 148 -3.26 -1.64 -3.84
CA GLN A 148 -4.20 -2.70 -4.22
C GLN A 148 -5.39 -2.83 -3.28
N VAL A 149 -5.36 -2.23 -2.10
CA VAL A 149 -6.51 -2.25 -1.22
C VAL A 149 -7.63 -1.52 -1.95
N SER A 150 -8.72 -2.24 -2.23
CA SER A 150 -9.84 -1.70 -3.00
C SER A 150 -10.37 -0.45 -2.32
N GLU A 151 -10.64 0.60 -3.11
CA GLU A 151 -11.30 1.82 -2.63
C GLU A 151 -12.56 1.39 -1.87
N ALA A 152 -12.53 1.63 -0.57
CA ALA A 152 -13.57 1.16 0.32
C ALA A 152 -14.89 1.80 -0.07
N HIS A 153 -16.00 1.10 0.15
CA HIS A 153 -17.22 1.80 0.50
C HIS A 153 -16.98 2.48 1.86
N ALA A 154 -16.46 3.71 1.84
CA ALA A 154 -16.09 4.50 3.03
C ALA A 154 -17.21 4.50 4.09
N GLU A 155 -18.46 4.38 3.63
CA GLU A 155 -19.67 4.17 4.43
C GLU A 155 -19.55 3.10 5.53
N THR A 156 -18.90 1.95 5.26
CA THR A 156 -18.87 0.81 6.19
C THR A 156 -18.10 1.11 7.49
N PHE A 157 -17.15 2.05 7.44
CA PHE A 157 -16.27 2.37 8.56
C PHE A 157 -16.42 3.81 9.06
N LYS A 158 -17.41 4.56 8.54
CA LYS A 158 -17.72 5.93 9.01
C LYS A 158 -17.94 6.01 10.51
N TRP A 159 -18.54 4.98 11.11
CA TRP A 159 -18.82 4.90 12.54
C TRP A 159 -17.56 5.07 13.42
N MET A 160 -16.35 4.83 12.91
CA MET A 160 -15.12 5.04 13.68
C MET A 160 -14.70 6.51 13.78
N PHE A 161 -15.24 7.39 12.92
CA PHE A 161 -14.78 8.77 12.76
C PHE A 161 -15.88 9.81 13.00
N SER A 162 -17.16 9.41 13.02
CA SER A 162 -18.27 10.30 13.34
C SER A 162 -18.22 10.74 14.81
N ASP A 163 -18.52 12.01 15.07
CA ASP A 163 -18.65 12.54 16.43
C ASP A 163 -19.95 12.05 17.09
N GLU A 164 -19.98 11.98 18.42
CA GLU A 164 -21.12 11.45 19.20
C GLU A 164 -22.43 12.25 18.98
N GLU A 165 -22.36 13.46 18.42
CA GLU A 165 -23.52 14.32 18.18
C GLU A 165 -24.30 13.93 16.90
N ASP A 166 -23.68 13.22 15.96
CA ASP A 166 -24.28 12.82 14.68
C ASP A 166 -25.13 11.53 14.77
N GLU A 167 -25.07 10.80 15.90
CA GLU A 167 -25.73 9.49 16.08
C GLU A 167 -27.20 9.58 16.55
N LYS A 168 -27.74 10.78 16.78
CA LYS A 168 -29.12 10.95 17.30
C LYS A 168 -30.23 10.59 16.30
N ASP A 169 -29.92 10.39 15.01
CA ASP A 169 -30.94 10.25 13.96
C ASP A 169 -31.24 8.80 13.48
N PHE A 170 -30.59 7.76 14.03
CA PHE A 170 -30.71 6.38 13.50
C PHE A 170 -31.12 5.31 14.52
N SER A 171 -31.87 5.65 15.58
CA SER A 171 -32.36 4.66 16.56
C SER A 171 -33.71 4.04 16.14
N ILE A 172 -33.68 2.86 15.51
CA ILE A 172 -34.79 1.89 15.54
C ILE A 172 -34.24 0.47 15.79
N GLU A 173 -34.76 -0.15 16.86
CA GLU A 173 -34.73 -1.56 17.33
C GLU A 173 -33.60 -2.04 18.27
N GLU A 174 -34.04 -2.62 19.40
CA GLU A 174 -33.31 -3.01 20.63
C GLU A 174 -32.20 -4.08 20.43
N GLU A 175 -32.19 -4.84 19.33
CA GLU A 175 -31.11 -5.80 19.03
C GLU A 175 -29.85 -5.13 18.46
N LYS A 176 -29.93 -3.87 17.98
CA LYS A 176 -28.77 -3.11 17.50
C LYS A 176 -27.96 -2.47 18.63
N GLU A 177 -28.53 -2.29 19.82
CA GLU A 177 -27.90 -1.50 20.91
C GLU A 177 -26.57 -2.09 21.41
N GLN A 178 -26.44 -3.41 21.51
CA GLN A 178 -25.21 -4.05 22.01
C GLN A 178 -24.06 -3.97 21.00
N HIS A 179 -24.36 -4.17 19.71
CA HIS A 179 -23.38 -4.02 18.63
C HIS A 179 -22.96 -2.55 18.47
N ASP A 180 -23.86 -1.61 18.76
CA ASP A 180 -23.59 -0.19 18.71
C ASP A 180 -22.73 0.30 19.89
N GLU A 181 -22.98 -0.20 21.10
CA GLU A 181 -22.14 0.09 22.27
C GLU A 181 -20.70 -0.37 22.08
N GLY A 182 -20.48 -1.58 21.55
CA GLY A 182 -19.14 -2.09 21.26
C GLY A 182 -18.37 -1.23 20.23
N ARG A 183 -19.09 -0.70 19.23
CA ARG A 183 -18.54 0.23 18.24
C ARG A 183 -18.22 1.60 18.86
N ARG A 184 -19.14 2.17 19.64
CA ARG A 184 -18.92 3.45 20.34
C ARG A 184 -17.73 3.38 21.29
N GLU A 185 -17.63 2.31 22.09
CA GLU A 185 -16.49 2.10 22.99
C GLU A 185 -15.17 1.93 22.23
N THR A 186 -15.19 1.21 21.11
CA THR A 186 -14.02 1.09 20.22
C THR A 186 -13.59 2.45 19.70
N ARG A 187 -14.52 3.21 19.12
CA ARG A 187 -14.26 4.57 18.60
C ARG A 187 -13.63 5.42 19.68
N ARG A 188 -14.28 5.51 20.85
CA ARG A 188 -13.82 6.32 21.98
C ARG A 188 -12.38 5.98 22.37
N ARG A 189 -12.07 4.68 22.47
CA ARG A 189 -10.74 4.21 22.85
C ARG A 189 -9.70 4.43 21.75
N PHE A 190 -10.08 4.33 20.49
CA PHE A 190 -9.20 4.64 19.38
C PHE A 190 -8.87 6.13 19.34
N LEU A 191 -9.88 7.02 19.43
CA LEU A 191 -9.69 8.47 19.46
C LEU A 191 -8.89 8.94 20.68
N ASP A 192 -9.15 8.37 21.86
CA ASP A 192 -8.36 8.61 23.08
C ASP A 192 -6.92 8.11 22.89
N TRP A 193 -6.76 6.91 22.32
CA TRP A 193 -5.44 6.40 21.99
C TRP A 193 -4.71 7.31 21.02
N LEU A 194 -5.33 7.85 19.98
CA LEU A 194 -4.69 8.78 19.04
C LEU A 194 -4.19 10.04 19.76
N SER A 195 -5.03 10.67 20.58
CA SER A 195 -4.80 12.01 21.15
C SER A 195 -3.91 12.01 22.39
N THR A 196 -4.14 11.09 23.32
CA THR A 196 -3.51 11.10 24.66
C THR A 196 -2.76 9.81 24.98
N GLY A 197 -3.15 8.71 24.32
CA GLY A 197 -2.60 7.39 24.59
C GLY A 197 -1.14 7.22 24.20
N SER A 198 -0.67 6.00 24.38
CA SER A 198 0.64 5.52 23.93
C SER A 198 0.55 4.01 23.76
N GLY A 199 1.59 3.37 23.23
CA GLY A 199 1.53 1.93 23.06
C GLY A 199 1.18 1.50 21.64
N VAL A 200 0.76 0.25 21.57
CA VAL A 200 0.21 -0.37 20.38
C VAL A 200 -1.32 -0.42 20.50
N PHE A 201 -2.01 0.10 19.48
CA PHE A 201 -3.44 -0.12 19.28
C PHE A 201 -3.62 -1.19 18.21
N ARG A 202 -4.43 -2.21 18.48
CA ARG A 202 -4.63 -3.36 17.60
C ARG A 202 -6.08 -3.45 17.15
N PHE A 203 -6.28 -3.44 15.83
CA PHE A 203 -7.48 -3.95 15.19
C PHE A 203 -7.35 -5.46 14.99
N SER A 204 -8.45 -6.17 15.15
CA SER A 204 -8.54 -7.60 14.91
C SER A 204 -9.80 -7.87 14.13
N ALA A 205 -9.70 -8.59 13.02
CA ALA A 205 -10.85 -8.87 12.17
C ALA A 205 -10.91 -10.33 11.76
N LYS A 206 -12.11 -10.80 11.40
CA LYS A 206 -12.27 -12.07 10.69
C LYS A 206 -11.77 -11.95 9.25
N LEU A 207 -11.44 -13.08 8.63
CA LEU A 207 -11.03 -13.12 7.23
C LEU A 207 -12.11 -12.48 6.34
N GLY A 208 -11.70 -11.55 5.48
CA GLY A 208 -12.61 -10.88 4.55
C GLY A 208 -13.43 -9.73 5.15
N ALA A 209 -13.24 -9.39 6.44
CA ALA A 209 -13.94 -8.28 7.09
C ALA A 209 -13.40 -6.88 6.70
N GLY A 210 -12.41 -6.79 5.82
CA GLY A 210 -11.88 -5.53 5.31
C GLY A 210 -10.87 -4.83 6.22
N GLU A 211 -10.01 -5.59 6.91
CA GLU A 211 -8.99 -5.03 7.81
C GLU A 211 -7.98 -4.10 7.12
N SER A 212 -7.42 -4.53 5.98
CA SER A 212 -6.55 -3.67 5.16
C SER A 212 -7.28 -2.41 4.68
N THR A 213 -8.55 -2.57 4.31
CA THR A 213 -9.44 -1.46 3.90
C THR A 213 -9.68 -0.49 5.05
N LEU A 214 -9.86 -1.00 6.26
CA LEU A 214 -9.98 -0.19 7.46
C LEU A 214 -8.69 0.58 7.74
N MET A 215 -7.54 -0.09 7.66
CA MET A 215 -6.24 0.53 7.90
C MET A 215 -5.97 1.65 6.89
N GLU A 216 -6.27 1.43 5.60
CA GLU A 216 -6.16 2.44 4.56
C GLU A 216 -7.06 3.66 4.86
N LEU A 217 -8.33 3.42 5.23
CA LEU A 217 -9.25 4.50 5.60
C LEU A 217 -8.74 5.30 6.80
N ILE A 218 -8.19 4.63 7.82
CA ILE A 218 -7.59 5.31 8.99
C ILE A 218 -6.43 6.22 8.56
N ILE A 219 -5.52 5.72 7.73
CA ILE A 219 -4.32 6.45 7.30
C ILE A 219 -4.69 7.71 6.51
N ASN A 220 -5.70 7.59 5.63
CA ASN A 220 -6.14 8.68 4.77
C ASN A 220 -7.19 9.60 5.42
N ASN A 221 -7.59 9.35 6.67
CA ASN A 221 -8.61 10.15 7.34
C ASN A 221 -8.01 11.43 7.96
N PRO A 222 -8.48 12.63 7.57
CA PRO A 222 -7.98 13.90 8.12
C PRO A 222 -8.15 14.02 9.64
N HIS A 223 -9.27 13.54 10.20
CA HIS A 223 -9.52 13.58 11.64
C HIS A 223 -8.48 12.76 12.43
N VAL A 224 -8.04 11.63 11.87
CA VAL A 224 -6.95 10.83 12.48
C VAL A 224 -5.64 11.61 12.48
N GLN A 225 -5.33 12.28 11.37
CA GLN A 225 -4.13 13.10 11.25
C GLN A 225 -4.17 14.29 12.23
N ASP A 226 -5.32 14.95 12.37
CA ASP A 226 -5.52 16.05 13.31
C ASP A 226 -5.33 15.61 14.77
N LYS A 227 -5.88 14.45 15.15
CA LYS A 227 -5.72 13.87 16.50
C LYS A 227 -4.27 13.49 16.79
N LEU A 228 -3.55 12.94 15.80
CA LEU A 228 -2.12 12.65 15.91
C LEU A 228 -1.27 13.91 15.96
N GLN A 229 -1.67 14.97 15.25
CA GLN A 229 -1.02 16.27 15.31
C GLN A 229 -1.24 16.94 16.67
N GLN A 230 -2.45 16.84 17.23
CA GLN A 230 -2.75 17.25 18.60
C GLN A 230 -1.87 16.50 19.60
N TRP A 231 -1.70 15.19 19.41
CA TRP A 231 -0.78 14.41 20.22
C TRP A 231 0.65 14.95 20.11
N ALA A 232 1.20 15.10 18.90
CA ALA A 232 2.54 15.64 18.68
C ALA A 232 2.75 17.01 19.35
N GLY A 233 1.71 17.85 19.32
CA GLY A 233 1.74 19.23 19.82
C GLY A 233 2.66 20.12 18.99
N ASP A 234 2.87 21.35 19.45
CA ASP A 234 3.64 22.34 18.69
C ASP A 234 5.15 22.18 18.82
N SER A 235 5.59 21.38 19.80
CA SER A 235 7.02 21.21 20.15
C SER A 235 7.71 20.10 19.38
N ARG A 236 6.95 19.18 18.75
CA ARG A 236 7.49 18.00 18.08
C ARG A 236 6.88 17.84 16.71
N GLN A 237 7.68 17.32 15.80
CA GLN A 237 7.27 17.07 14.44
C GLN A 237 6.65 15.67 14.35
N LEU A 238 5.41 15.59 13.84
CA LEU A 238 4.75 14.32 13.56
C LEU A 238 5.37 13.66 12.33
N VAL A 239 5.61 12.35 12.43
CA VAL A 239 6.11 11.46 11.38
C VAL A 239 5.16 10.28 11.27
N LEU A 240 4.66 10.04 10.07
CA LEU A 240 3.81 8.89 9.76
C LEU A 240 4.58 7.96 8.82
N ALA A 241 4.52 6.65 9.07
CA ALA A 241 5.02 5.66 8.12
C ALA A 241 4.12 4.42 8.16
N THR A 242 4.07 3.72 7.04
CA THR A 242 3.14 2.62 6.83
C THR A 242 3.88 1.38 6.32
N HIS A 243 3.36 0.20 6.66
CA HIS A 243 3.76 -1.05 6.03
C HIS A 243 2.56 -2.00 5.98
N PHE A 244 2.38 -2.66 4.84
CA PHE A 244 1.33 -3.64 4.64
C PHE A 244 1.99 -4.97 4.32
N PHE A 245 1.90 -5.92 5.24
CA PHE A 245 2.33 -7.27 4.97
C PHE A 245 1.43 -7.89 3.88
N TRP A 246 2.04 -8.68 3.00
CA TRP A 246 1.33 -9.40 1.97
C TRP A 246 1.95 -10.78 1.76
N GLN A 247 1.35 -11.79 2.39
CA GLN A 247 1.87 -13.16 2.35
C GLN A 247 1.92 -13.76 0.93
N PRO A 248 0.94 -13.49 0.03
CA PRO A 248 1.00 -13.90 -1.37
C PRO A 248 2.01 -13.10 -2.21
N GLY A 249 2.68 -12.11 -1.64
CA GLY A 249 3.66 -11.27 -2.32
C GLY A 249 4.84 -12.09 -2.85
N ASN A 250 5.26 -11.78 -4.07
CA ASN A 250 6.41 -12.46 -4.70
C ASN A 250 7.75 -12.01 -4.08
N SER A 251 7.78 -10.83 -3.47
CA SER A 251 8.98 -10.25 -2.87
C SER A 251 9.07 -10.60 -1.38
N TYR A 252 10.24 -11.10 -0.95
CA TYR A 252 10.54 -11.34 0.47
C TYR A 252 10.30 -10.10 1.34
N LEU A 253 10.53 -8.90 0.79
CA LEU A 253 10.34 -7.63 1.52
C LEU A 253 8.87 -7.26 1.74
N GLN A 254 7.91 -7.90 1.08
CA GLN A 254 6.49 -7.67 1.37
C GLN A 254 5.97 -8.50 2.55
N LYS A 255 6.73 -9.52 2.97
CA LYS A 255 6.28 -10.49 3.98
C LYS A 255 7.29 -10.70 5.09
N SER A 256 8.34 -9.88 5.19
CA SER A 256 9.39 -10.04 6.20
C SER A 256 9.51 -8.85 7.15
N PHE A 257 10.02 -9.12 8.34
CA PHE A 257 10.38 -8.09 9.32
C PHE A 257 11.37 -7.06 8.75
N ASP A 258 12.30 -7.51 7.92
CA ASP A 258 13.27 -6.63 7.26
C ASP A 258 12.62 -5.70 6.23
N GLY A 259 11.62 -6.21 5.50
CA GLY A 259 10.75 -5.42 4.64
C GLY A 259 9.99 -4.34 5.40
N MET A 260 9.38 -4.71 6.53
CA MET A 260 8.70 -3.77 7.43
C MET A 260 9.66 -2.68 7.93
N CYS A 261 10.82 -3.05 8.46
CA CYS A 261 11.79 -2.08 8.98
C CYS A 261 12.22 -1.09 7.89
N ARG A 262 12.43 -1.58 6.66
CA ARG A 262 12.81 -0.78 5.51
C ARG A 262 11.71 0.19 5.08
N ALA A 263 10.46 -0.27 5.01
CA ALA A 263 9.31 0.57 4.68
C ALA A 263 9.07 1.66 5.73
N LEU A 264 9.14 1.31 7.03
CA LEU A 264 8.96 2.29 8.12
C LEU A 264 10.07 3.34 8.13
N LEU A 265 11.32 2.93 7.92
CA LEU A 265 12.45 3.87 7.83
C LEU A 265 12.33 4.78 6.60
N TYR A 266 11.96 4.21 5.45
CA TYR A 266 11.70 4.97 4.22
C TYR A 266 10.61 6.03 4.46
N GLY A 267 9.44 5.61 4.98
CA GLY A 267 8.34 6.53 5.28
C GLY A 267 8.70 7.61 6.29
N ALA A 268 9.49 7.27 7.31
CA ALA A 268 9.97 8.24 8.28
C ALA A 268 10.85 9.33 7.62
N ILE A 269 11.80 8.93 6.78
CA ILE A 269 12.70 9.86 6.07
C ILE A 269 11.94 10.70 5.03
N VAL A 270 10.97 10.11 4.32
CA VAL A 270 10.09 10.87 3.40
C VAL A 270 9.29 11.90 4.18
N GLY A 271 8.72 11.53 5.33
CA GLY A 271 7.93 12.43 6.15
C GLY A 271 8.77 13.57 6.75
N ARG A 272 10.01 13.29 7.16
CA ARG A 272 10.95 14.27 7.73
C ARG A 272 12.38 14.07 7.20
N PRO A 273 12.78 14.82 6.16
CA PRO A 273 14.12 14.78 5.57
C PRO A 273 15.27 14.91 6.57
N GLU A 274 15.07 15.67 7.65
CA GLU A 274 16.07 15.94 8.69
C GLU A 274 16.51 14.67 9.42
N LEU A 275 15.67 13.62 9.42
CA LEU A 275 16.00 12.32 9.97
C LEU A 275 17.16 11.66 9.22
N THR A 276 17.35 11.93 7.93
CA THR A 276 18.43 11.31 7.14
C THR A 276 19.81 11.60 7.74
N ARG A 277 20.06 12.88 8.08
CA ARG A 277 21.29 13.32 8.77
C ARG A 277 21.38 12.70 10.17
N LEU A 278 20.28 12.77 10.92
CA LEU A 278 20.26 12.37 12.33
C LEU A 278 20.50 10.87 12.53
N LEU A 279 19.99 10.04 11.62
CA LEU A 279 20.14 8.59 11.70
C LEU A 279 21.51 8.12 11.27
N SER A 280 22.34 9.02 10.71
CA SER A 280 23.75 8.80 10.41
C SER A 280 24.00 7.40 9.88
N LEU A 281 23.21 6.99 8.87
CA LEU A 281 23.50 5.77 8.13
C LEU A 281 24.98 5.89 7.76
N SER A 282 25.77 4.83 8.00
CA SER A 282 27.21 4.73 7.64
C SER A 282 27.51 5.36 6.26
N HIS A 283 26.52 5.27 5.38
CA HIS A 283 26.44 5.77 4.04
C HIS A 283 26.12 7.26 3.86
N TRP A 284 25.71 8.03 4.86
CA TRP A 284 25.45 9.47 4.74
C TRP A 284 26.72 10.20 4.33
N ASN A 285 27.83 9.97 5.03
CA ASN A 285 29.11 10.58 4.69
C ASN A 285 29.59 10.11 3.32
N SER A 286 29.36 8.84 2.96
CA SER A 286 29.65 8.34 1.62
C SER A 286 28.73 8.95 0.55
N ALA A 287 27.44 9.14 0.82
CA ALA A 287 26.48 9.75 -0.11
C ALA A 287 26.71 11.26 -0.27
N TRP A 288 27.21 11.91 0.78
CA TRP A 288 27.59 13.31 0.85
C TRP A 288 28.91 13.60 0.13
N SER A 289 29.93 12.76 0.37
CA SER A 289 31.27 12.92 -0.21
C SER A 289 31.43 12.26 -1.57
N ALA A 290 30.56 11.30 -1.91
CA ALA A 290 30.60 10.68 -3.21
C ALA A 290 30.28 11.71 -4.28
N PRO A 291 30.99 11.68 -5.41
CA PRO A 291 30.64 12.43 -6.61
C PRO A 291 29.12 12.44 -6.77
N TRP A 292 28.44 13.59 -6.91
CA TRP A 292 26.96 13.68 -7.05
C TRP A 292 26.35 12.76 -8.13
N LYS A 293 27.18 12.08 -8.97
CA LYS A 293 26.80 10.96 -9.84
C LYS A 293 27.62 9.69 -9.71
N ALA A 294 28.28 9.39 -8.59
CA ALA A 294 28.65 8.01 -8.30
C ALA A 294 27.34 7.23 -8.13
N SER A 295 26.77 6.81 -9.27
CA SER A 295 25.54 6.06 -9.45
C SER A 295 25.74 4.61 -9.03
N LYS A 296 26.59 4.37 -8.02
CA LYS A 296 26.62 3.07 -7.40
C LYS A 296 25.39 3.05 -6.51
N GLU A 297 24.40 2.29 -6.96
CA GLU A 297 23.19 1.99 -6.20
C GLU A 297 23.59 1.76 -4.74
N LEU A 298 23.05 2.57 -3.85
CA LEU A 298 23.44 2.52 -2.46
C LEU A 298 22.81 1.27 -1.85
N ILE A 299 23.59 0.20 -1.75
CA ILE A 299 23.14 -1.04 -1.14
C ILE A 299 23.16 -0.84 0.37
N ILE A 300 21.99 -0.59 0.95
CA ILE A 300 21.81 -0.52 2.40
C ILE A 300 21.42 -1.90 2.90
N HIS A 301 22.25 -2.53 3.74
CA HIS A 301 21.96 -3.86 4.27
C HIS A 301 20.84 -3.83 5.32
N HIS A 302 20.12 -4.94 5.48
CA HIS A 302 19.02 -5.05 6.46
C HIS A 302 19.47 -4.79 7.90
N THR A 303 20.70 -5.19 8.24
CA THR A 303 21.32 -4.88 9.54
C THR A 303 21.37 -3.38 9.79
N GLU A 304 21.79 -2.60 8.80
CA GLU A 304 21.91 -1.14 8.90
C GLU A 304 20.55 -0.46 8.98
N VAL A 305 19.57 -0.96 8.22
CA VAL A 305 18.17 -0.50 8.32
C VAL A 305 17.64 -0.71 9.73
N ARG A 306 17.86 -1.89 10.32
CA ARG A 306 17.40 -2.20 11.68
C ARG A 306 18.09 -1.32 12.73
N GLU A 307 19.39 -1.08 12.61
CA GLU A 307 20.10 -0.18 13.52
C GLU A 307 19.61 1.26 13.40
N ALA A 308 19.37 1.76 12.18
CA ALA A 308 18.79 3.09 11.99
C ALA A 308 17.37 3.21 12.56
N LEU A 309 16.55 2.17 12.43
CA LEU A 309 15.21 2.16 13.02
C LEU A 309 15.27 2.10 14.55
N LYS A 310 16.23 1.38 15.15
CA LYS A 310 16.49 1.45 16.61
C LYS A 310 16.84 2.86 17.05
N LEU A 311 17.59 3.64 16.27
CA LEU A 311 17.85 5.04 16.63
C LEU A 311 16.57 5.87 16.73
N LEU A 312 15.53 5.61 15.90
CA LEU A 312 14.22 6.26 16.07
C LEU A 312 13.58 5.96 17.43
N VAL A 313 13.83 4.77 17.97
CA VAL A 313 13.24 4.29 19.22
C VAL A 313 14.02 4.78 20.44
N TYR A 314 15.34 4.64 20.42
CA TYR A 314 16.17 4.80 21.62
C TYR A 314 16.93 6.13 21.70
N HIS A 315 17.05 6.89 20.60
CA HIS A 315 17.86 8.12 20.60
C HIS A 315 17.11 9.31 21.20
N THR A 316 17.67 9.91 22.26
CA THR A 316 17.02 10.97 23.04
C THR A 316 16.73 12.23 22.23
N LYS A 317 17.65 12.64 21.34
CA LYS A 317 17.43 13.82 20.46
C LYS A 317 16.30 13.59 19.46
N VAL A 318 16.16 12.35 18.96
CA VAL A 318 15.07 11.99 18.04
C VAL A 318 13.75 12.07 18.80
N ASN A 319 13.66 11.39 19.94
CA ASN A 319 12.48 11.38 20.82
C ASN A 319 12.11 12.78 21.37
N GLY A 320 13.09 13.68 21.48
CA GLY A 320 12.87 15.07 21.87
C GLY A 320 12.21 15.92 20.78
N SER A 321 12.48 15.62 19.51
CA SER A 321 12.11 16.47 18.37
C SER A 321 10.97 15.90 17.52
N PHE A 322 10.76 14.58 17.57
CA PHE A 322 9.83 13.87 16.70
C PHE A 322 8.88 12.97 17.50
N ARG A 323 7.70 12.76 16.94
CA ARG A 323 6.77 11.71 17.34
C ARG A 323 6.39 10.87 16.13
N PHE A 324 6.38 9.56 16.30
CA PHE A 324 6.13 8.63 15.22
C PHE A 324 4.81 7.90 15.45
N CYS A 325 3.99 7.83 14.41
CA CYS A 325 2.87 6.90 14.37
C CYS A 325 3.07 5.96 13.18
N PHE A 326 3.28 4.68 13.49
CA PHE A 326 3.49 3.64 12.51
C PHE A 326 2.21 2.83 12.32
N PHE A 327 1.75 2.71 11.08
CA PHE A 327 0.61 1.90 10.70
C PHE A 327 1.09 0.61 10.06
N ILE A 328 0.74 -0.54 10.64
CA ILE A 328 1.24 -1.84 10.19
C ILE A 328 0.07 -2.78 9.99
N ASP A 329 -0.23 -3.10 8.73
CA ASP A 329 -1.33 -3.98 8.35
C ASP A 329 -0.87 -5.44 8.21
N GLY A 330 -1.67 -6.38 8.70
CA GLY A 330 -1.51 -7.81 8.49
C GLY A 330 -0.33 -8.43 9.25
N LEU A 331 -0.17 -8.19 10.55
CA LEU A 331 0.95 -8.79 11.30
C LEU A 331 0.99 -10.33 11.20
N ASP A 332 -0.15 -11.00 10.98
CA ASP A 332 -0.27 -12.45 10.77
C ASP A 332 0.13 -12.91 9.36
N GLU A 333 0.33 -11.98 8.43
CA GLU A 333 0.82 -12.24 7.07
C GLU A 333 2.36 -12.21 6.98
N MET A 334 3.05 -11.94 8.08
CA MET A 334 4.50 -12.04 8.12
C MET A 334 4.96 -13.49 7.95
N GLU A 335 5.86 -13.72 7.01
CA GLU A 335 6.56 -14.98 6.85
C GLU A 335 7.56 -15.18 8.00
N GLU A 336 7.37 -16.26 8.76
CA GLU A 336 8.31 -16.66 9.79
C GLU A 336 9.58 -17.27 9.18
N SER A 337 10.71 -16.99 9.81
CA SER A 337 11.98 -17.66 9.54
C SER A 337 12.40 -18.48 10.76
N THR A 338 13.45 -19.28 10.60
CA THR A 338 14.05 -20.05 11.71
C THR A 338 14.41 -19.15 12.90
N ASP A 339 14.84 -17.91 12.61
CA ASP A 339 15.37 -16.98 13.61
C ASP A 339 14.37 -15.90 14.03
N PHE A 340 13.26 -15.73 13.31
CA PHE A 340 12.29 -14.68 13.58
C PHE A 340 10.85 -15.15 13.35
N GLN A 341 10.03 -15.02 14.38
CA GLN A 341 8.67 -15.57 14.45
C GLN A 341 7.72 -14.45 14.86
N HIS A 342 6.41 -14.67 14.73
CA HIS A 342 5.40 -13.69 15.13
C HIS A 342 5.54 -13.24 16.60
N ARG A 343 6.03 -14.12 17.49
CA ARG A 343 6.34 -13.76 18.89
C ARG A 343 7.38 -12.66 18.96
N HIS A 344 8.46 -12.79 18.21
CA HIS A 344 9.56 -11.85 18.18
C HIS A 344 9.09 -10.50 17.64
N LEU A 345 8.22 -10.49 16.61
CA LEU A 345 7.57 -9.28 16.13
C LEU A 345 6.73 -8.61 17.24
N ALA A 346 5.88 -9.38 17.91
CA ALA A 346 5.03 -8.90 18.99
C ALA A 346 5.83 -8.29 20.16
N GLU A 347 6.92 -8.95 20.55
CA GLU A 347 7.83 -8.50 21.60
C GLU A 347 8.59 -7.23 21.18
N THR A 348 9.04 -7.17 19.94
CA THR A 348 9.74 -6.00 19.36
C THR A 348 8.84 -4.75 19.38
N LEU A 349 7.59 -4.86 18.90
CA LEU A 349 6.65 -3.73 18.89
C LEU A 349 6.34 -3.22 20.30
N LYS A 350 6.18 -4.14 21.26
CA LYS A 350 6.02 -3.78 22.68
C LYS A 350 7.26 -3.07 23.21
N GLU A 351 8.44 -3.62 22.92
CA GLU A 351 9.71 -3.09 23.39
C GLU A 351 9.92 -1.66 22.87
N TRP A 352 9.75 -1.46 21.57
CA TRP A 352 9.89 -0.14 20.95
C TRP A 352 8.91 0.87 21.52
N SER A 353 7.66 0.47 21.71
CA SER A 353 6.67 1.36 22.28
C SER A 353 6.98 1.72 23.74
N ARG A 354 7.52 0.80 24.54
CA ARG A 354 7.91 1.06 25.93
C ARG A 354 9.13 1.96 26.05
N HIS A 355 10.14 1.77 25.21
CA HIS A 355 11.40 2.53 25.30
C HIS A 355 11.32 3.93 24.69
N SER A 356 10.42 4.14 23.74
CA SER A 356 10.23 5.45 23.10
C SER A 356 9.73 6.58 24.02
N SER A 357 9.52 6.33 25.31
CA SER A 357 8.99 7.32 26.27
C SER A 357 7.68 7.98 25.78
N ALA A 358 6.79 7.17 25.21
CA ALA A 358 5.52 7.58 24.60
C ALA A 358 5.66 8.48 23.35
N ASN A 359 6.80 8.45 22.65
CA ASN A 359 6.97 9.16 21.36
C ASN A 359 6.67 8.29 20.14
N ILE A 360 6.49 6.97 20.31
CA ILE A 360 6.10 6.07 19.22
C ILE A 360 4.76 5.39 19.53
N LYS A 361 3.84 5.53 18.58
CA LYS A 361 2.57 4.79 18.49
C LYS A 361 2.66 3.76 17.38
N PHE A 362 2.03 2.60 17.62
CA PHE A 362 1.79 1.61 16.58
C PHE A 362 0.29 1.38 16.45
N CYS A 363 -0.25 1.63 15.28
CA CYS A 363 -1.60 1.21 14.89
C CYS A 363 -1.43 -0.05 14.05
N VAL A 364 -1.83 -1.21 14.57
CA VAL A 364 -1.59 -2.49 13.92
C VAL A 364 -2.88 -3.23 13.64
N SER A 365 -2.84 -4.06 12.62
CA SER A 365 -3.92 -4.95 12.24
C SER A 365 -3.40 -6.39 12.20
N SER A 366 -4.20 -7.32 12.68
CA SER A 366 -3.99 -8.75 12.45
C SER A 366 -5.23 -9.57 12.77
N ARG A 367 -5.38 -10.69 12.07
CA ARG A 367 -6.40 -11.71 12.39
C ARG A 367 -6.31 -12.17 13.84
N GLU A 368 -7.35 -12.82 14.33
CA GLU A 368 -7.44 -13.41 15.68
C GLU A 368 -6.37 -14.50 15.94
N TYR A 369 -5.11 -14.10 16.01
CA TYR A 369 -3.98 -14.94 16.30
C TYR A 369 -3.53 -14.70 17.73
N ASN A 370 -3.50 -15.78 18.52
CA ASN A 370 -3.31 -15.72 19.98
C ASN A 370 -2.05 -14.95 20.40
N ILE A 371 -1.00 -15.00 19.58
CA ILE A 371 0.29 -14.37 19.88
C ILE A 371 0.20 -12.83 19.92
N PHE A 372 -0.77 -12.26 19.19
CA PHE A 372 -0.98 -10.82 19.09
C PHE A 372 -2.02 -10.28 20.08
N LEU A 373 -2.76 -11.15 20.77
CA LEU A 373 -3.76 -10.74 21.78
C LEU A 373 -3.13 -9.96 22.94
N HIS A 374 -1.86 -10.20 23.22
CA HIS A 374 -1.17 -9.58 24.34
C HIS A 374 -0.31 -8.38 23.95
N ILE A 375 -0.30 -7.94 22.67
CA ILE A 375 0.47 -6.77 22.23
C ILE A 375 -0.03 -5.49 22.88
N SER A 376 -1.34 -5.29 22.91
CA SER A 376 -1.95 -4.19 23.63
C SER A 376 -1.83 -4.41 25.14
N ARG A 377 -1.55 -3.34 25.91
CA ARG A 377 -1.52 -3.42 27.38
C ARG A 377 -2.86 -3.98 27.88
N LYS A 378 -2.82 -4.62 29.07
CA LYS A 378 -3.95 -5.19 29.83
C LYS A 378 -5.07 -4.19 30.20
N SER A 379 -5.20 -3.08 29.49
CA SER A 379 -6.42 -2.31 29.30
C SER A 379 -7.05 -2.72 27.96
N ARG A 380 -7.64 -3.93 27.91
CA ARG A 380 -8.68 -4.42 26.97
C ARG A 380 -8.54 -4.10 25.46
N GLY A 381 -7.35 -3.91 24.89
CA GLY A 381 -7.17 -3.35 23.53
C GLY A 381 -7.20 -4.36 22.38
N SER A 382 -8.19 -5.26 22.35
CA SER A 382 -8.48 -6.07 21.16
C SER A 382 -9.91 -5.78 20.77
N VAL A 383 -10.10 -5.22 19.59
CA VAL A 383 -11.41 -4.97 19.02
C VAL A 383 -11.60 -5.93 17.86
N CYS A 384 -12.65 -6.73 17.93
CA CYS A 384 -13.12 -7.56 16.84
C CYS A 384 -13.98 -6.67 15.93
N THR A 385 -13.51 -6.37 14.72
CA THR A 385 -14.38 -5.80 13.69
C THR A 385 -15.12 -6.95 13.02
N THR A 386 -16.42 -7.02 13.28
CA THR A 386 -17.46 -8.00 12.83
C THR A 386 -17.62 -9.30 13.61
#